data_AF-A0A1A8JPF4-F1
#
_entry.id   AF-A0A1A8JPF4-F1
#
_cell.length_a   1.000
_cell.length_b   1.000
_cell.length_c   1.000
_cell.angle_alpha   90.00
_cell.angle_beta   90.00
_cell.angle_gamma   90.00
#
_symmetry.space_group_name_H-M   'P 1'
#
loop_
_entity.id
_entity.type
_entity.pdbx_description
1 polymer ?
#
loop_
_entity_poly.entity_id
_entity_poly.type
_entity_poly.pdbx_seq_one_letter_code
_entity_poly.pdbx_strand_id
1 'polypeptide(L)' 'MSEVQSFVKLNEEKLIPKPDILTLLRTYNCYHDGKNFQLRTREEDGELLLEGLLNIYWGLRRPIRLQMFDDNERFRLS' A
#
# COMPACT_ATOMS: atom_id res chain seq x y z
N MET A 1 -19.30 -21.39 -2.24
CA MET A 1 -17.85 -21.51 -2.48
C MET A 1 -17.21 -20.37 -1.71
N SER A 2 -16.66 -20.64 -0.54
CA SER A 2 -16.04 -19.62 0.30
C SER A 2 -14.80 -19.09 -0.41
N GLU A 3 -14.82 -17.84 -0.87
CA GLU A 3 -13.60 -17.14 -1.26
C GLU A 3 -12.61 -17.27 -0.10
N VAL A 4 -11.43 -17.83 -0.39
CA VAL A 4 -10.34 -17.84 0.58
C VAL A 4 -10.02 -16.39 0.85
N GLN A 5 -10.43 -15.89 2.02
CA GLN A 5 -10.23 -14.51 2.40
C GLN A 5 -8.74 -14.30 2.62
N SER A 6 -8.05 -13.84 1.58
CA SER A 6 -6.62 -13.56 1.61
C SER A 6 -6.38 -12.27 2.39
N PHE A 7 -5.50 -12.32 3.37
CA PHE A 7 -5.10 -11.17 4.18
C PHE A 7 -3.73 -10.65 3.72
N VAL A 8 -3.55 -9.34 3.79
CA VAL A 8 -2.27 -8.67 3.59
C VAL A 8 -1.71 -8.30 4.96
N LYS A 9 -0.46 -8.69 5.21
CA LYS A 9 0.24 -8.34 6.45
C LYS A 9 0.83 -6.93 6.34
N LEU A 10 0.48 -6.04 7.27
CA LEU A 10 1.01 -4.67 7.31
C LEU A 10 2.18 -4.56 8.30
N ASN A 11 2.10 -5.28 9.41
CA ASN A 11 3.17 -5.48 10.39
C ASN A 11 2.88 -6.78 11.18
N GLU A 12 3.64 -7.06 12.25
CA GLU A 12 3.46 -8.28 13.06
C GLU A 12 2.08 -8.41 13.72
N GLU A 13 1.45 -7.29 14.07
CA GLU A 13 0.19 -7.26 14.83
C GLU A 13 -1.02 -6.95 13.94
N LYS A 14 -0.82 -6.46 12.72
CA LYS A 14 -1.85 -5.88 11.88
C LYS A 14 -1.96 -6.59 10.53
N LEU A 15 -3.12 -7.18 10.32
CA LEU A 15 -3.57 -7.76 9.06
C LEU A 15 -4.73 -6.94 8.51
N ILE A 16 -4.83 -6.86 7.19
CA ILE A 16 -5.96 -6.25 6.49
C ILE A 16 -6.48 -7.20 5.41
N PRO A 17 -7.80 -7.41 5.28
CA PRO A 17 -8.35 -8.18 4.17
C PRO A 17 -7.94 -7.57 2.82
N LYS A 18 -7.51 -8.41 1.88
CA LYS A 18 -7.16 -7.97 0.52
C LYS A 18 -8.27 -7.18 -0.17
N PRO A 19 -9.58 -7.55 -0.08
CA PRO A 19 -10.66 -6.75 -0.67
C PRO A 19 -10.70 -5.30 -0.16
N ASP A 20 -10.33 -5.08 1.10
CA ASP A 20 -10.32 -3.74 1.71
C ASP A 20 -9.20 -2.90 1.11
N ILE A 21 -7.98 -3.46 0.95
CA ILE A 21 -6.87 -2.80 0.25
C ILE A 21 -7.27 -2.42 -1.19
N LEU A 22 -7.89 -3.35 -1.93
CA LEU A 22 -8.32 -3.08 -3.30
C LEU A 22 -9.39 -1.98 -3.38
N THR A 23 -10.26 -1.90 -2.38
CA THR A 23 -11.28 -0.85 -2.28
C THR A 23 -10.64 0.52 -2.00
N LEU A 24 -9.66 0.58 -1.09
CA LEU A 24 -8.88 1.79 -0.81
C LEU A 24 -8.13 2.25 -2.05
N LEU A 25 -7.50 1.33 -2.78
CA LEU A 25 -6.80 1.62 -4.03
C LEU A 25 -7.73 2.23 -5.09
N ARG A 26 -8.91 1.63 -5.30
CA ARG A 26 -9.91 2.16 -6.23
C ARG A 26 -10.34 3.58 -5.83
N THR A 27 -10.55 3.80 -4.55
CA THR A 27 -10.93 5.10 -3.99
C THR A 27 -9.85 6.14 -4.26
N TYR A 28 -8.58 5.79 -4.00
CA TYR A 28 -7.44 6.65 -4.30
C TYR A 28 -7.33 6.97 -5.79
N ASN A 29 -7.37 5.94 -6.65
CA ASN A 29 -7.22 6.09 -8.09
C ASN A 29 -8.35 6.90 -8.74
N CYS A 30 -9.54 6.93 -8.15
CA CYS A 30 -10.65 7.77 -8.64
C CYS A 30 -10.30 9.26 -8.64
N TYR A 31 -9.47 9.75 -7.70
CA TYR A 31 -9.00 11.15 -7.69
C TYR A 31 -7.94 11.44 -8.77
N HIS A 32 -7.31 10.38 -9.27
CA HIS A 32 -6.23 10.41 -10.24
C HIS A 32 -6.63 9.80 -11.58
N ASP A 33 -7.93 9.68 -11.86
CA ASP A 33 -8.40 9.08 -13.10
C ASP A 33 -7.92 9.86 -14.33
N GLY A 34 -7.38 9.13 -15.31
CA GLY A 34 -6.71 9.71 -16.48
C GLY A 34 -5.39 10.46 -16.20
N LYS A 35 -4.78 10.30 -15.01
CA LYS A 35 -3.51 10.96 -14.62
C LYS A 35 -2.41 9.96 -14.29
N ASN A 36 -1.16 10.44 -14.29
CA ASN A 36 0.05 9.63 -14.04
C ASN A 36 0.27 9.20 -12.57
N PHE A 37 -0.66 9.48 -11.65
CA PHE A 37 -0.53 9.23 -10.21
C PHE A 37 -1.40 8.07 -9.72
N GLN A 38 -1.85 7.21 -10.62
CA GLN A 38 -2.57 6.00 -10.23
C GLN A 38 -1.60 4.96 -9.67
N LEU A 39 -2.02 4.30 -8.60
CA LEU A 39 -1.35 3.14 -8.05
C LEU A 39 -1.89 1.86 -8.70
N ARG A 40 -1.01 0.90 -8.94
CA ARG A 40 -1.32 -0.40 -9.53
C ARG A 40 -0.99 -1.50 -8.52
N THR A 41 -1.64 -2.64 -8.66
CA THR A 41 -1.35 -3.84 -7.87
C THR A 41 -0.79 -4.93 -8.76
N ARG A 42 0.27 -5.59 -8.31
CA ARG A 42 0.71 -6.88 -8.85
C ARG A 42 0.80 -7.92 -7.73
N GLU A 43 0.76 -9.18 -8.09
CA GLU A 43 1.02 -10.30 -7.19
C GLU A 43 2.26 -11.05 -7.67
N GLU A 44 3.20 -11.26 -6.76
CA GLU A 44 4.44 -11.99 -7.01
C GLU A 44 4.80 -12.76 -5.74
N ASP A 45 5.14 -14.04 -5.88
CA ASP A 45 5.49 -14.94 -4.77
C ASP A 45 4.47 -14.98 -3.61
N GLY A 46 3.19 -14.71 -3.91
CA GLY A 46 2.11 -14.68 -2.91
C GLY A 46 1.98 -13.36 -2.15
N GLU A 47 2.80 -12.36 -2.48
CA GLU A 47 2.76 -11.03 -1.91
C GLU A 47 2.01 -10.05 -2.82
N LEU A 48 1.30 -9.11 -2.22
CA LEU A 48 0.62 -8.02 -2.93
C LEU A 48 1.55 -6.81 -2.99
N LEU A 49 2.03 -6.47 -4.18
CA LEU A 49 2.87 -5.30 -4.41
C LEU A 49 2.05 -4.14 -4.94
N LEU A 50 2.31 -2.94 -4.42
CA LEU A 50 1.75 -1.68 -4.88
C LEU A 50 2.80 -0.89 -5.65
N GLU A 51 2.48 -0.50 -6.88
CA GLU A 51 3.39 0.21 -7.79
C GLU A 51 2.83 1.57 -8.21
N GLY A 52 3.68 2.57 -8.27
CA GLY A 52 3.33 3.93 -8.70
C GLY A 52 3.69 4.99 -7.65
N LEU A 53 3.25 6.23 -7.89
CA LEU A 53 3.53 7.34 -6.98
C LEU A 53 2.37 7.56 -6.00
N LEU A 54 2.62 7.36 -4.71
CA LEU A 54 1.69 7.67 -3.64
C LEU A 54 1.91 9.10 -3.13
N ASN A 55 0.91 9.96 -3.34
CA ASN A 55 0.89 11.30 -2.75
C ASN A 55 0.17 11.29 -1.40
N ILE A 56 0.89 11.67 -0.32
CA ILE A 56 0.34 11.79 1.03
C ILE A 56 0.21 13.27 1.41
N TYR A 57 -1.02 13.73 1.60
CA TYR A 57 -1.33 15.11 1.99
C TYR A 57 -1.56 15.19 3.50
N TRP A 58 -0.64 15.84 4.21
CA TRP A 58 -0.62 15.84 5.69
C TRP A 58 -1.41 16.99 6.35
N GLY A 59 -1.83 18.01 5.61
CA GLY A 59 -2.67 19.10 6.13
C GLY A 59 -2.12 19.81 7.37
N LEU A 60 -0.80 20.02 7.43
CA LEU A 60 -0.12 20.42 8.65
C LEU A 60 -0.32 21.90 8.99
N ARG A 61 -0.66 22.17 10.26
CA ARG A 61 -0.71 23.53 10.84
C ARG A 61 0.58 23.93 11.58
N ARG A 62 1.40 22.95 11.97
CA ARG A 62 2.67 23.13 12.68
C ARG A 62 3.74 22.22 12.07
N PRO A 63 5.04 22.55 12.20
CA PRO A 63 6.10 21.70 11.69
C PRO A 63 6.07 20.30 12.32
N ILE A 64 6.27 19.26 11.51
CA ILE A 64 6.45 17.88 11.97
C ILE A 64 7.80 17.35 11.49
N ARG A 65 8.32 16.32 12.17
CA ARG A 65 9.43 15.50 11.68
C ARG A 65 8.88 14.17 11.23
N LEU A 66 9.14 13.80 9.98
CA LEU A 66 8.86 12.46 9.47
C LEU A 66 10.02 11.56 9.87
N GLN A 67 9.72 10.43 10.49
CA GLN A 67 10.67 9.36 10.74
C GLN A 67 10.32 8.20 9.82
N MET A 68 11.24 7.85 8.92
CA MET A 68 11.13 6.61 8.18
C MET A 68 11.56 5.48 9.11
N PHE A 69 10.62 4.63 9.49
CA PHE A 69 10.93 3.28 9.96
C PHE A 69 11.03 2.41 8.72
N ASP A 70 12.19 2.46 8.07
CA ASP A 70 12.55 1.49 7.04
C ASP A 70 13.18 0.32 7.80
N ASP A 71 12.43 -0.78 8.00
CA ASP A 71 12.98 -2.05 8.47
C ASP A 71 13.79 -2.69 7.33
N ASN A 72 14.80 -1.96 6.85
CA ASN A 72 15.64 -2.31 5.71
C ASN A 72 16.62 -3.42 6.13
N GLU A 73 16.11 -4.62 6.43
CA GLU A 73 16.80 -5.84 6.06
C GLU A 73 16.88 -5.82 4.53
N ARG A 74 17.90 -5.11 4.03
CA ARG A 74 18.27 -5.03 2.61
C ARG A 74 17.96 -6.35 1.94
N PHE A 75 17.22 -6.30 0.84
CA PHE A 75 17.20 -7.35 -0.19
C PHE A 75 18.60 -7.99 -0.29
N ARG A 76 18.79 -9.12 0.39
CA ARG A 76 19.97 -9.96 0.24
C ARG A 76 19.71 -10.70 -1.06
N LEU A 77 20.16 -10.10 -2.16
CA LEU A 77 20.36 -10.81 -3.41
C LEU A 77 21.33 -11.95 -3.10
N SER A 78 20.80 -13.17 -3.02
CA SER A 78 21.56 -14.43 -3.10
C SER A 78 21.65 -14.88 -4.55
#